data_AF-A0A517ZIS3-F1
#
_entry.id   AF-A0A517ZIS3-F1
#
_cell.length_a   1.000
_cell.length_b   1.000
_cell.length_c   1.000
_cell.angle_alpha   90.00
_cell.angle_beta   90.00
_cell.angle_gamma   90.00
#
_symmetry.space_group_name_H-M   'P 1'
#
loop_
_entity.id
_entity.type
_entity.pdbx_description
1 polymer ?
#
loop_
_entity_poly.entity_id
_entity_poly.type
_entity_poly.pdbx_seq_one_letter_code
_entity_poly.pdbx_strand_id
1 'polypeptide(L)'
;MSAPSYWSQCITLFLLLGAAFAGADVTAAEQSARLKDRRVIPGELRGKTPETLFFFSAADAAPIPLSKIQSISNQRPVSTVTARGALRRISLVSGESFSGEIVKWSPDSVELRLAGDDQVCTIPTDTVAAIFQPQGTVNLLYEDFEQEPLQWPPTENPRRDPQHSRSGKFSLLISSAAPPLHYQLPTPFSAGQVELSFHDYSTQDAGSIWIVEFRFETQLGERVLRTEIGPSQKAYALKAPLGPRFSHQQLRRTAGWHDLRVQFDSLDTMVLIDDAVLAAGPAMKGVLKSIRISPQKKAATDAQLRIDDLRITRFVASQQTELRAKTQDVLIMATGDEIFGSIVQVNATQVRMQGKFGAVDVPWSELRGLLRREAEPTFPPMSGAAARIQIRAASAIPQAPSEFLTVALESATADEVTWTHPLLGRQRWPWKRIQKIEPIFVGQYQLLFPGIRHLGDELRPQFRRSHPSGDPLSVDFSLDELPTAPVYVSLSVAQLEPSGPETPPGRPFLDELRAGHLGTYLSINGHPQGSLNERINFRTDVDKPDRLRIPIPIKALQVGKNRIEIRQHPSMRDATDFDDCEVSHIALEIERPAATH
;
A
#
# COMPACT_ATOMS: atom_id res chain seq x y z
N MET A 1 32.83 -23.14 -14.31
CA MET A 1 32.54 -21.73 -14.67
C MET A 1 31.03 -21.56 -14.60
N SER A 2 30.52 -21.03 -13.49
CA SER A 2 29.09 -20.80 -13.28
C SER A 2 28.67 -19.49 -13.95
N ALA A 3 27.60 -19.54 -14.74
CA ALA A 3 27.03 -18.36 -15.37
C ALA A 3 26.56 -17.35 -14.29
N PRO A 4 26.77 -16.04 -14.48
CA PRO A 4 26.26 -15.03 -13.55
C PRO A 4 24.73 -15.05 -13.54
N SER A 5 24.13 -14.89 -12.36
CA SER A 5 22.68 -14.85 -12.21
C SER A 5 22.10 -13.62 -12.92
N TYR A 6 20.92 -13.79 -13.53
CA TYR A 6 20.18 -12.76 -14.27
C TYR A 6 20.00 -11.44 -13.48
N TRP A 7 20.01 -11.52 -12.15
CA TRP A 7 19.87 -10.38 -11.24
C TRP A 7 21.10 -9.45 -11.19
N SER A 8 22.32 -9.98 -11.34
CA SER A 8 23.53 -9.15 -11.31
C SER A 8 23.65 -8.26 -12.55
N GLN A 9 23.04 -8.66 -13.67
CA GLN A 9 23.02 -7.86 -14.90
C GLN A 9 22.02 -6.69 -14.83
N CYS A 10 20.87 -6.87 -14.17
CA CYS A 10 19.90 -5.79 -13.97
C CYS A 10 20.42 -4.66 -13.06
N ILE A 11 21.19 -4.99 -12.02
CA ILE A 11 21.76 -3.99 -11.09
C ILE A 11 22.84 -3.13 -11.79
N THR A 12 23.63 -3.74 -12.67
CA THR A 12 24.68 -3.04 -13.42
C THR A 12 24.09 -2.04 -14.44
N LEU A 13 22.92 -2.34 -15.02
CA LEU A 13 22.24 -1.46 -15.97
C LEU A 13 21.65 -0.21 -15.30
N PHE A 14 21.16 -0.34 -14.05
CA PHE A 14 20.65 0.79 -13.27
C PHE A 14 21.77 1.75 -12.79
N LEU A 15 22.96 1.24 -12.50
CA LEU A 15 24.09 2.05 -12.03
C LEU A 15 24.72 2.93 -13.13
N LEU A 16 24.59 2.56 -14.41
CA LEU A 16 25.16 3.31 -15.53
C LEU A 16 24.28 4.48 -16.00
N LEU A 17 22.97 4.46 -15.74
CA LEU A 17 22.04 5.53 -16.15
C LEU A 17 22.09 6.78 -15.24
N GLY A 18 22.62 6.67 -14.02
CA GLY A 18 22.64 7.78 -13.05
C GLY A 18 23.74 8.83 -13.25
N ALA A 19 24.73 8.59 -14.10
CA ALA A 19 25.96 9.42 -14.16
C ALA A 19 26.05 10.43 -15.31
N ALA A 20 25.07 10.49 -16.24
CA ALA A 20 25.26 11.16 -17.53
C ALA A 20 24.50 12.50 -17.75
N PHE A 21 23.75 13.04 -16.77
CA PHE A 21 22.98 14.27 -16.97
C PHE A 21 23.33 15.35 -15.94
N ALA A 22 24.43 16.07 -16.21
CA ALA A 22 24.77 17.32 -15.54
C ALA A 22 25.06 18.38 -16.62
N GLY A 23 24.03 19.11 -17.06
CA GLY A 23 24.22 20.20 -18.03
C GLY A 23 22.99 20.60 -18.84
N ALA A 24 21.93 21.06 -18.17
CA ALA A 24 20.92 22.04 -18.61
C ALA A 24 19.73 21.97 -17.64
N ASP A 25 19.40 23.06 -16.95
CA ASP A 25 18.20 23.20 -16.11
C ASP A 25 16.93 23.30 -16.98
N VAL A 26 16.67 22.29 -17.80
CA VAL A 26 15.30 21.98 -18.18
C VAL A 26 14.77 21.22 -16.98
N THR A 27 13.97 21.87 -16.14
CA THR A 27 13.16 21.18 -15.13
C THR A 27 12.28 20.21 -15.90
N ALA A 28 12.74 18.97 -16.05
CA ALA A 28 12.04 17.94 -16.81
C ALA A 28 10.62 17.87 -16.25
N ALA A 29 9.62 18.00 -17.12
CA ALA A 29 8.23 17.96 -16.69
C ALA A 29 8.04 16.69 -15.88
N GLU A 30 7.65 16.88 -14.62
CA GLU A 30 7.67 15.80 -13.65
C GLU A 30 6.54 14.79 -13.88
N GLN A 31 5.62 15.11 -14.79
CA GLN A 31 4.53 14.24 -15.21
C GLN A 31 4.56 14.00 -16.72
N SER A 32 3.99 12.86 -17.12
CA SER A 32 3.80 12.50 -18.52
C SER A 32 2.42 11.88 -18.74
N ALA A 33 1.70 12.30 -19.77
CA ALA A 33 0.45 11.67 -20.18
C ALA A 33 0.69 10.70 -21.33
N ARG A 34 0.19 9.48 -21.19
CA ARG A 34 -0.01 8.54 -22.30
C ARG A 34 -1.42 8.76 -22.85
N LEU A 35 -1.51 9.12 -24.12
CA LEU A 35 -2.75 9.32 -24.83
C LEU A 35 -3.34 7.98 -25.29
N LYS A 36 -4.64 7.96 -25.62
CA LYS A 36 -5.31 6.75 -26.15
C LYS A 36 -4.73 6.27 -27.49
N ASP A 37 -4.10 7.16 -28.25
CA ASP A 37 -3.33 6.83 -29.46
C ASP A 37 -1.90 6.30 -29.16
N ARG A 38 -1.59 6.04 -27.88
CA ARG A 38 -0.32 5.53 -27.35
C ARG A 38 0.85 6.51 -27.35
N ARG A 39 0.69 7.75 -27.84
CA ARG A 39 1.74 8.77 -27.70
C ARG A 39 1.95 9.13 -26.23
N VAL A 40 3.19 9.39 -25.85
CA VAL A 40 3.56 9.87 -24.50
C VAL A 40 4.05 11.30 -24.63
N ILE A 41 3.47 12.19 -23.84
CA ILE A 41 3.80 13.62 -23.85
C ILE A 41 4.18 14.09 -22.45
N PRO A 42 5.28 14.85 -22.29
CA PRO A 42 5.60 15.51 -21.03
C PRO A 42 4.66 16.72 -20.82
N GLY A 43 4.32 17.00 -19.57
CA GLY A 43 3.42 18.09 -19.22
C GLY A 43 2.92 17.99 -17.78
N GLU A 44 1.78 18.63 -17.51
CA GLU A 44 1.16 18.65 -16.18
C GLU A 44 -0.37 18.63 -16.26
N LEU A 45 -1.00 17.94 -15.32
CA LEU A 45 -2.45 18.03 -15.12
C LEU A 45 -2.79 19.28 -14.29
N ARG A 46 -3.64 20.16 -14.81
CA ARG A 46 -4.09 21.38 -14.12
C ARG A 46 -5.58 21.61 -14.37
N GLY A 47 -6.25 22.28 -13.42
CA GLY A 47 -7.65 22.68 -13.56
C GLY A 47 -8.29 22.97 -12.20
N LYS A 48 -9.27 23.88 -12.16
CA LYS A 48 -9.97 24.25 -10.91
C LYS A 48 -11.27 23.49 -10.69
N THR A 49 -11.79 22.89 -11.75
CA THR A 49 -13.06 22.16 -11.76
C THR A 49 -12.92 20.93 -12.66
N PRO A 50 -13.80 19.92 -12.53
CA PRO A 50 -13.78 18.75 -13.40
C PRO A 50 -13.83 19.07 -14.90
N GLU A 51 -14.51 20.15 -15.30
CA GLU A 51 -14.65 20.62 -16.68
C GLU A 51 -13.37 21.26 -17.21
N THR A 52 -12.56 21.81 -16.31
CA THR A 52 -11.34 22.54 -16.63
C THR A 52 -10.08 21.74 -16.33
N LEU A 53 -10.23 20.46 -15.94
CA LEU A 53 -9.12 19.53 -15.76
C LEU A 53 -8.59 19.09 -17.13
N PHE A 54 -7.44 19.65 -17.49
CA PHE A 54 -6.74 19.36 -18.73
C PHE A 54 -5.28 19.01 -18.46
N PHE A 55 -4.70 18.22 -19.35
CA PHE A 55 -3.26 18.03 -19.38
C PHE A 55 -2.63 19.06 -20.32
N PHE A 56 -1.71 19.85 -19.79
CA PHE A 56 -0.97 20.89 -20.51
C PHE A 56 0.40 20.36 -20.88
N SER A 57 0.68 20.22 -22.18
CA SER A 57 1.98 19.74 -22.64
C SER A 57 3.06 20.81 -22.45
N ALA A 58 4.28 20.38 -22.11
CA ALA A 58 5.43 21.29 -21.99
C ALA A 58 5.81 22.00 -23.30
N ALA A 59 5.39 21.46 -24.46
CA ALA A 59 5.65 22.05 -25.78
C ALA A 59 4.62 23.14 -26.18
N ASP A 60 3.90 23.70 -25.21
CA ASP A 60 2.93 24.79 -25.39
C ASP A 60 1.80 24.48 -26.39
N ALA A 61 1.29 23.24 -26.34
CA ALA A 61 0.17 22.79 -27.16
C ALA A 61 -1.19 23.12 -26.51
N ALA A 62 -2.25 23.07 -27.32
CA ALA A 62 -3.63 23.16 -26.82
C ALA A 62 -3.90 22.14 -25.69
N PRO A 63 -4.67 22.52 -24.64
CA PRO A 63 -4.97 21.66 -23.51
C PRO A 63 -5.63 20.34 -23.96
N ILE A 64 -5.19 19.24 -23.35
CA ILE A 64 -5.66 17.90 -23.73
C ILE A 64 -6.70 17.44 -22.71
N PRO A 65 -7.96 17.17 -23.12
CA PRO A 65 -9.00 16.69 -22.22
C PRO A 65 -8.69 15.29 -21.69
N LEU A 66 -9.09 15.02 -20.46
CA LEU A 66 -8.95 13.71 -19.81
C LEU A 66 -9.54 12.57 -20.65
N SER A 67 -10.59 12.84 -21.44
CA SER A 67 -11.22 11.85 -22.33
C SER A 67 -10.29 11.32 -23.44
N LYS A 68 -9.21 12.04 -23.79
CA LYS A 68 -8.19 11.62 -24.75
C LYS A 68 -6.97 10.95 -24.11
N ILE A 69 -6.91 10.95 -22.77
CA ILE A 69 -5.78 10.44 -22.00
C ILE A 69 -6.09 9.01 -21.55
N GLN A 70 -5.11 8.13 -21.67
CA GLN A 70 -5.15 6.78 -21.12
C GLN A 70 -4.63 6.77 -19.68
N SER A 71 -3.50 7.43 -19.43
CA SER A 71 -2.95 7.54 -18.08
C SER A 71 -2.01 8.74 -17.94
N ILE A 72 -1.90 9.27 -16.73
CA ILE A 72 -0.94 10.30 -16.34
C ILE A 72 0.00 9.68 -15.32
N SER A 73 1.30 9.65 -15.60
CA SER A 73 2.32 9.08 -14.72
C SER A 73 3.16 10.20 -14.12
N ASN A 74 3.43 10.10 -12.82
CA ASN A 74 4.33 10.99 -12.12
C ASN A 74 5.73 10.37 -12.03
N GLN A 75 6.70 11.01 -12.68
CA GLN A 75 8.08 10.56 -12.77
C GLN A 75 8.98 11.12 -11.66
N ARG A 76 8.45 11.92 -10.70
CA ARG A 76 9.24 12.37 -9.54
C ARG A 76 9.91 11.14 -8.88
N PRO A 77 11.22 11.21 -8.59
CA PRO A 77 11.90 10.16 -7.86
C PRO A 77 11.11 9.84 -6.59
N VAL A 78 11.03 8.55 -6.25
CA VAL A 78 10.51 8.14 -4.96
C VAL A 78 11.50 8.69 -3.93
N SER A 79 11.21 9.84 -3.32
CA SER A 79 11.75 10.11 -2.00
C SER A 79 11.05 9.09 -1.12
N THR A 80 11.78 8.07 -0.73
CA THR A 80 11.38 7.14 0.31
C THR A 80 11.23 7.95 1.59
N VAL A 81 9.99 8.35 1.84
CA VAL A 81 9.70 9.08 3.05
C VAL A 81 9.58 8.04 4.13
N THR A 82 10.57 8.02 5.01
CA THR A 82 10.54 7.23 6.23
C THR A 82 9.31 7.65 7.01
N ALA A 83 8.38 6.71 7.17
CA ALA A 83 7.17 6.96 7.92
C ALA A 83 7.54 7.25 9.37
N ARG A 84 6.97 8.33 9.94
CA ARG A 84 7.12 8.72 11.35
C ARG A 84 6.67 7.65 12.33
N GLY A 85 5.94 6.64 11.86
CA GLY A 85 5.44 5.55 12.68
C GLY A 85 5.31 4.24 11.93
N ALA A 86 4.94 3.20 12.67
CA ALA A 86 4.82 1.86 12.13
C ALA A 86 3.69 1.81 11.09
N LEU A 87 4.06 1.67 9.82
CA LEU A 87 3.09 1.59 8.73
C LEU A 87 2.19 0.38 8.89
N ARG A 88 0.92 0.58 8.56
CA ARG A 88 -0.10 -0.44 8.45
C ARG A 88 -0.72 -0.34 7.07
N ARG A 89 -1.17 -1.46 6.52
CA ARG A 89 -2.01 -1.51 5.34
C ARG A 89 -3.46 -1.47 5.80
N ILE A 90 -4.16 -0.43 5.42
CA ILE A 90 -5.58 -0.23 5.70
C ILE A 90 -6.33 -0.71 4.47
N SER A 91 -7.18 -1.70 4.65
CA SER A 91 -8.11 -2.16 3.62
C SER A 91 -9.50 -1.60 3.89
N LEU A 92 -10.09 -1.00 2.87
CA LEU A 92 -11.44 -0.48 2.92
C LEU A 92 -12.46 -1.59 2.64
N VAL A 93 -13.73 -1.34 2.98
CA VAL A 93 -14.84 -2.24 2.62
C VAL A 93 -15.01 -2.42 1.12
N SER A 94 -14.45 -1.51 0.30
CA SER A 94 -14.36 -1.69 -1.16
C SER A 94 -13.34 -2.76 -1.57
N GLY A 95 -12.43 -3.17 -0.68
CA GLY A 95 -11.29 -4.00 -1.03
C GLY A 95 -10.10 -3.21 -1.58
N GLU A 96 -10.26 -1.90 -1.78
CA GLU A 96 -9.15 -0.99 -1.99
C GLU A 96 -8.29 -0.90 -0.72
N SER A 97 -7.01 -0.60 -0.87
CA SER A 97 -6.11 -0.51 0.28
C SER A 97 -5.03 0.53 0.07
N PHE A 98 -4.57 1.11 1.17
CA PHE A 98 -3.45 2.05 1.19
C PHE A 98 -2.66 1.89 2.49
N SER A 99 -1.40 2.35 2.48
CA SER A 99 -0.52 2.29 3.64
C SER A 99 -0.46 3.61 4.42
N GLY A 100 -0.54 3.52 5.75
CA GLY A 100 -0.45 4.67 6.65
C GLY A 100 -0.18 4.28 8.10
N GLU A 101 0.20 5.26 8.91
CA GLU A 101 0.34 5.15 10.36
C GLU A 101 -0.99 5.49 11.03
N ILE A 102 -1.38 4.72 12.04
CA ILE A 102 -2.58 4.98 12.84
C ILE A 102 -2.24 6.00 13.92
N VAL A 103 -2.76 7.21 13.77
CA VAL A 103 -2.58 8.30 14.73
C VAL A 103 -3.60 8.18 15.85
N LYS A 104 -4.86 7.93 15.50
CA LYS A 104 -5.97 7.83 16.45
C LYS A 104 -7.06 6.92 15.92
N TRP A 105 -7.74 6.24 16.83
CA TRP A 105 -8.90 5.42 16.56
C TRP A 105 -10.03 5.78 17.51
N SER A 106 -11.23 5.95 16.97
CA SER A 106 -12.47 6.12 17.72
C SER A 106 -13.57 5.22 17.12
N PRO A 107 -14.73 5.09 17.80
CA PRO A 107 -15.87 4.36 17.24
C PRO A 107 -16.35 4.90 15.88
N ASP A 108 -16.18 6.21 15.65
CA ASP A 108 -16.72 6.90 14.47
C ASP A 108 -15.68 7.17 13.39
N SER A 109 -14.40 7.32 13.78
CA SER A 109 -13.34 7.71 12.84
C SER A 109 -11.98 7.11 13.15
N VAL A 110 -11.17 6.96 12.11
CA VAL A 110 -9.76 6.61 12.16
C VAL A 110 -8.95 7.76 11.57
N GLU A 111 -7.99 8.27 12.33
CA GLU A 111 -7.02 9.26 11.86
C GLU A 111 -5.75 8.54 11.42
N LEU A 112 -5.40 8.68 10.15
CA LEU A 112 -4.29 8.02 9.49
C LEU A 112 -3.30 9.05 8.95
N ARG A 113 -2.04 8.97 9.35
CA ARG A 113 -0.97 9.70 8.69
C ARG A 113 -0.46 8.84 7.54
N LEU A 114 -0.76 9.23 6.32
CA LEU A 114 -0.35 8.46 5.15
C LEU A 114 1.18 8.58 4.98
N ALA A 115 1.82 7.51 4.53
CA ALA A 115 3.25 7.57 4.25
C ALA A 115 3.58 8.69 3.25
N GLY A 116 4.79 9.27 3.32
CA GLY A 116 5.16 10.33 2.38
C GLY A 116 4.96 11.76 2.86
N ASP A 117 4.12 11.98 3.86
CA ASP A 117 3.66 13.33 4.21
C ASP A 117 3.00 13.37 5.60
N ASP A 118 3.02 14.54 6.21
CA ASP A 118 2.56 14.79 7.57
C ASP A 118 1.04 14.97 7.64
N GLN A 119 0.37 15.06 6.49
CA GLN A 119 -1.07 15.13 6.41
C GLN A 119 -1.73 13.91 7.05
N VAL A 120 -2.60 14.19 8.02
CA VAL A 120 -3.51 13.23 8.65
C VAL A 120 -4.83 13.25 7.89
N CYS A 121 -5.25 12.08 7.44
CA CYS A 121 -6.54 11.82 6.84
C CYS A 121 -7.48 11.23 7.91
N THR A 122 -8.70 11.74 8.00
CA THR A 122 -9.74 11.16 8.87
C THR A 122 -10.73 10.40 8.01
N ILE A 123 -10.93 9.12 8.32
CA ILE A 123 -11.85 8.25 7.59
C ILE A 123 -12.89 7.66 8.55
N PRO A 124 -14.14 7.43 8.14
CA PRO A 124 -15.13 6.79 9.00
C PRO A 124 -14.72 5.35 9.35
N THR A 125 -14.88 4.96 10.62
CA THR A 125 -14.43 3.64 11.10
C THR A 125 -15.17 2.48 10.45
N ASP A 126 -16.43 2.67 10.03
CA ASP A 126 -17.24 1.68 9.32
C ASP A 126 -16.77 1.43 7.87
N THR A 127 -15.95 2.31 7.31
CA THR A 127 -15.34 2.12 5.99
C THR A 127 -14.10 1.23 6.01
N VAL A 128 -13.52 1.00 7.20
CA VAL A 128 -12.34 0.15 7.39
C VAL A 128 -12.76 -1.30 7.52
N ALA A 129 -12.37 -2.13 6.55
CA ALA A 129 -12.59 -3.57 6.60
C ALA A 129 -11.49 -4.28 7.39
N ALA A 130 -10.25 -3.84 7.26
CA ALA A 130 -9.12 -4.48 7.92
C ALA A 130 -7.92 -3.54 8.08
N ILE A 131 -7.07 -3.88 9.03
CA ILE A 131 -5.76 -3.25 9.22
C ILE A 131 -4.74 -4.38 9.39
N PHE A 132 -3.75 -4.41 8.52
CA PHE A 132 -2.67 -5.39 8.57
C PHE A 132 -1.31 -4.73 8.73
N GLN A 133 -0.36 -5.47 9.27
CA GLN A 133 1.05 -5.17 9.03
C GLN A 133 1.36 -5.29 7.53
N PRO A 134 2.39 -4.60 7.00
CA PRO A 134 2.78 -4.76 5.61
C PRO A 134 3.00 -6.24 5.26
N GLN A 135 2.50 -6.66 4.09
CA GLN A 135 2.45 -8.05 3.70
C GLN A 135 3.84 -8.70 3.77
N GLY A 136 3.91 -9.91 4.33
CA GLY A 136 5.16 -10.63 4.52
C GLY A 136 6.02 -10.13 5.68
N THR A 137 5.51 -9.25 6.54
CA THR A 137 6.27 -8.68 7.65
C THR A 137 5.52 -8.65 8.98
N VAL A 138 6.25 -8.72 10.10
CA VAL A 138 5.76 -8.51 11.46
C VAL A 138 6.75 -7.62 12.22
N ASN A 139 6.29 -6.48 12.72
CA ASN A 139 7.08 -5.59 13.57
C ASN A 139 7.27 -6.22 14.95
N LEU A 140 8.50 -6.60 15.29
CA LEU A 140 8.85 -7.14 16.61
C LEU A 140 9.10 -6.05 17.65
N LEU A 141 9.59 -4.88 17.21
CA LEU A 141 9.85 -3.72 18.05
C LEU A 141 9.55 -2.45 17.24
N TYR A 142 8.95 -1.48 17.92
CA TYR A 142 8.88 -0.09 17.46
C TYR A 142 9.05 0.83 18.67
N GLU A 143 10.10 1.64 18.65
CA GLU A 143 10.42 2.62 19.70
C GLU A 143 10.57 4.00 19.06
N ASP A 144 9.60 4.87 19.34
CA ASP A 144 9.59 6.30 18.96
C ASP A 144 10.11 7.22 20.08
N PHE A 145 10.47 6.63 21.23
CA PHE A 145 10.99 7.32 22.41
C PHE A 145 10.08 8.40 23.00
N GLU A 146 8.80 8.42 22.62
CA GLU A 146 7.80 9.30 23.22
C GLU A 146 7.48 8.89 24.67
N GLN A 147 7.58 7.59 24.93
CA GLN A 147 7.48 6.98 26.25
C GLN A 147 8.86 6.56 26.76
N GLU A 148 8.96 6.17 28.02
CA GLU A 148 10.20 5.58 28.51
C GLU A 148 10.47 4.26 27.75
N PRO A 149 11.69 4.07 27.20
CA PRO A 149 11.99 2.89 26.40
C PRO A 149 11.70 1.62 27.18
N LEU A 150 10.91 0.70 26.62
CA LEU A 150 10.43 -0.48 27.34
C LEU A 150 11.56 -1.42 27.77
N GLN A 151 12.69 -1.37 27.05
CA GLN A 151 13.73 -2.40 27.06
C GLN A 151 15.09 -1.86 27.51
N TRP A 152 15.19 -0.57 27.84
CA TRP A 152 16.42 0.01 28.36
C TRP A 152 16.18 0.52 29.77
N PRO A 153 17.00 0.11 30.76
CA PRO A 153 16.81 0.56 32.13
C PRO A 153 16.88 2.10 32.18
N PRO A 154 16.05 2.74 33.01
CA PRO A 154 16.11 4.19 33.19
C PRO A 154 17.45 4.53 33.85
N THR A 155 18.44 4.85 33.03
CA THR A 155 19.74 5.34 33.43
C THR A 155 19.83 6.83 33.10
N GLU A 156 20.74 7.58 33.73
CA GLU A 156 20.98 8.98 33.37
C GLU A 156 21.40 9.14 31.89
N ASN A 157 21.91 8.07 31.28
CA ASN A 157 22.17 7.95 29.85
C ASN A 157 21.83 6.52 29.38
N PRO A 158 21.03 6.33 28.33
CA PRO A 158 20.51 7.37 27.42
C PRO A 158 19.37 8.20 28.03
N ARG A 159 19.17 9.43 27.56
CA ARG A 159 18.08 10.33 28.01
C ARG A 159 17.21 10.79 26.85
N ARG A 160 15.93 11.03 27.10
CA ARG A 160 15.05 11.69 26.12
C ARG A 160 15.45 13.14 25.91
N ASP A 161 15.52 13.57 24.66
CA ASP A 161 15.87 14.93 24.25
C ASP A 161 14.72 15.58 23.45
N PRO A 162 14.07 16.63 23.99
CA PRO A 162 12.99 17.33 23.30
C PRO A 162 13.46 18.39 22.29
N GLN A 163 14.77 18.68 22.22
CA GLN A 163 15.28 19.78 21.39
C GLN A 163 15.37 19.40 19.91
N HIS A 164 15.64 18.12 19.64
CA HIS A 164 15.80 17.59 18.30
C HIS A 164 15.14 16.22 18.27
N SER A 165 14.11 16.07 17.45
CA SER A 165 13.50 14.78 17.17
C SER A 165 13.29 14.63 15.67
N ARG A 166 13.24 13.38 15.20
CA ARG A 166 12.89 13.03 13.83
C ARG A 166 11.37 12.93 13.73
N SER A 167 10.78 12.20 14.66
CA SER A 167 9.35 12.04 14.82
C SER A 167 8.93 12.56 16.20
N GLY A 168 7.62 12.58 16.48
CA GLY A 168 7.11 12.95 17.79
C GLY A 168 7.66 14.26 18.39
N LYS A 169 7.94 14.22 19.70
CA LYS A 169 8.49 15.31 20.53
C LYS A 169 9.86 14.99 21.08
N PHE A 170 10.26 13.73 21.14
CA PHE A 170 11.50 13.30 21.79
C PHE A 170 12.34 12.45 20.85
N SER A 171 13.66 12.58 20.95
CA SER A 171 14.59 11.54 20.49
C SER A 171 15.38 10.98 21.66
N LEU A 172 16.15 9.93 21.43
CA LEU A 172 17.06 9.39 22.43
C LEU A 172 18.48 9.96 22.24
N LEU A 173 18.98 10.68 23.24
CA LEU A 173 20.35 11.18 23.30
C LEU A 173 21.26 10.19 24.04
N ILE A 174 22.32 9.76 23.36
CA ILE A 174 23.33 8.84 23.86
C ILE A 174 24.66 9.59 23.97
N SER A 175 25.26 9.61 25.17
CA SER A 175 26.60 10.13 25.41
C SER A 175 27.65 9.04 25.19
N SER A 176 28.83 9.38 24.67
CA SER A 176 29.95 8.44 24.51
C SER A 176 30.52 7.93 25.85
N ALA A 177 30.29 8.66 26.94
CA ALA A 177 30.64 8.21 28.28
C ALA A 177 29.68 7.13 28.82
N ALA A 178 28.51 6.96 28.19
CA ALA A 178 27.54 5.97 28.61
C ALA A 178 27.95 4.55 28.18
N PRO A 179 27.51 3.51 28.92
CA PRO A 179 27.62 2.14 28.44
C PRO A 179 26.96 1.97 27.06
N PRO A 180 27.49 1.06 26.22
CA PRO A 180 26.84 0.68 24.96
C PRO A 180 25.37 0.36 25.14
N LEU A 181 24.53 0.91 24.28
CA LEU A 181 23.12 0.53 24.21
C LEU A 181 23.05 -0.86 23.58
N HIS A 182 22.48 -1.83 24.29
CA HIS A 182 22.37 -3.20 23.81
C HIS A 182 20.93 -3.65 23.89
N TYR A 183 20.37 -4.00 22.75
CA TYR A 183 19.04 -4.58 22.65
C TYR A 183 19.16 -6.07 22.28
N GLN A 184 18.76 -6.94 23.20
CA GLN A 184 18.73 -8.39 23.03
C GLN A 184 17.34 -8.80 22.52
N LEU A 185 17.28 -9.44 21.36
CA LEU A 185 16.02 -9.90 20.80
C LEU A 185 15.48 -11.07 21.65
N PRO A 186 14.18 -11.03 22.07
CA PRO A 186 13.55 -12.15 22.76
C PRO A 186 13.52 -13.41 21.91
N THR A 187 13.33 -13.26 20.60
CA THR A 187 13.35 -14.35 19.63
C THR A 187 14.23 -13.95 18.44
N PRO A 188 15.43 -14.55 18.31
CA PRO A 188 16.27 -14.35 17.14
C PRO A 188 15.58 -14.77 15.83
N PHE A 189 15.92 -14.14 14.70
CA PHE A 189 15.30 -14.43 13.41
C PHE A 189 16.30 -14.34 12.24
N SER A 190 16.10 -15.15 11.20
CA SER A 190 17.03 -15.28 10.06
C SER A 190 16.73 -14.33 8.90
N ALA A 191 15.53 -13.74 8.85
CA ALA A 191 15.14 -12.84 7.78
C ALA A 191 14.28 -11.69 8.32
N GLY A 192 14.63 -10.47 7.95
CA GLY A 192 13.92 -9.27 8.34
C GLY A 192 14.68 -7.99 8.06
N GLN A 193 14.33 -6.96 8.82
CA GLN A 193 14.80 -5.61 8.64
C GLN A 193 14.96 -4.93 9.99
N VAL A 194 16.00 -4.10 10.11
CA VAL A 194 16.17 -3.16 11.21
C VAL A 194 16.29 -1.76 10.62
N GLU A 195 15.53 -0.82 11.15
CA GLU A 195 15.57 0.60 10.80
C GLU A 195 15.90 1.43 12.04
N LEU A 196 16.71 2.46 11.87
CA LEU A 196 17.12 3.39 12.91
C LEU A 196 17.34 4.77 12.30
N SER A 197 16.61 5.77 12.78
CA SER A 197 16.87 7.17 12.46
C SER A 197 18.02 7.68 13.33
N PHE A 198 18.94 8.45 12.76
CA PHE A 198 20.04 9.07 13.50
C PHE A 198 20.33 10.48 12.99
N HIS A 199 20.76 11.38 13.88
CA HIS A 199 21.07 12.76 13.52
C HIS A 199 22.58 12.95 13.29
N ASP A 200 22.96 13.38 12.09
CA ASP A 200 24.31 13.72 11.67
C ASP A 200 24.56 15.24 11.76
N TYR A 201 25.51 15.66 12.58
CA TYR A 201 25.80 17.09 12.77
C TYR A 201 26.67 17.71 11.67
N SER A 202 27.24 16.90 10.76
CA SER A 202 28.10 17.30 9.63
C SER A 202 29.36 18.13 9.93
N THR A 203 29.49 18.76 11.10
CA THR A 203 30.73 19.42 11.52
C THR A 203 31.79 18.34 11.78
N GLN A 204 32.93 18.45 11.11
CA GLN A 204 34.06 17.53 11.22
C GLN A 204 34.76 17.59 12.60
N ASP A 205 34.21 18.36 13.54
CA ASP A 205 34.81 18.58 14.84
C ASP A 205 34.64 17.35 15.76
N ALA A 206 35.77 16.68 15.90
CA ALA A 206 36.28 15.87 17.01
C ALA A 206 35.59 14.53 17.36
N GLY A 207 35.98 13.48 16.63
CA GLY A 207 36.33 12.18 17.23
C GLY A 207 35.23 11.12 17.36
N SER A 208 33.96 11.47 17.21
CA SER A 208 32.83 10.59 17.51
C SER A 208 32.50 9.62 16.38
N ILE A 209 33.22 8.50 16.24
CA ILE A 209 32.72 7.41 15.38
C ILE A 209 31.67 6.65 16.19
N TRP A 210 30.41 6.69 15.76
CA TRP A 210 29.36 5.84 16.31
C TRP A 210 29.20 4.60 15.46
N ILE A 211 29.06 3.45 16.12
CA ILE A 211 28.97 2.14 15.49
C ILE A 211 27.63 1.51 15.89
N VAL A 212 26.87 1.09 14.88
CA VAL A 212 25.72 0.21 15.03
C VAL A 212 26.15 -1.20 14.64
N GLU A 213 26.15 -2.11 15.60
CA GLU A 213 26.48 -3.52 15.43
C GLU A 213 25.20 -4.36 15.35
N PHE A 214 25.08 -5.16 14.29
CA PHE A 214 24.05 -6.19 14.14
C PHE A 214 24.73 -7.55 14.33
N ARG A 215 24.31 -8.27 15.38
CA ARG A 215 24.97 -9.51 15.81
C ARG A 215 24.15 -10.73 15.41
N PHE A 216 24.73 -11.57 14.57
CA PHE A 216 24.15 -12.79 14.04
C PHE A 216 24.76 -14.00 14.73
N GLU A 217 23.92 -14.86 15.28
CA GLU A 217 24.33 -16.14 15.85
C GLU A 217 24.35 -17.22 14.78
N THR A 218 25.48 -17.90 14.62
CA THR A 218 25.71 -18.94 13.62
C THR A 218 26.26 -20.21 14.25
N GLN A 219 26.24 -21.32 13.52
CA GLN A 219 26.89 -22.57 13.95
C GLN A 219 28.40 -22.42 14.20
N LEU A 220 29.05 -21.41 13.61
CA LEU A 220 30.48 -21.12 13.76
C LEU A 220 30.76 -19.99 14.78
N GLY A 221 29.75 -19.61 15.57
CA GLY A 221 29.81 -18.50 16.52
C GLY A 221 29.18 -17.21 16.01
N GLU A 222 29.39 -16.12 16.76
CA GLU A 222 28.82 -14.80 16.45
C GLU A 222 29.50 -14.15 15.25
N ARG A 223 28.70 -13.61 14.33
CA ARG A 223 29.12 -12.75 13.22
C ARG A 223 28.55 -11.36 13.44
N VAL A 224 29.32 -10.33 13.09
CA VAL A 224 28.93 -8.94 13.34
C VAL A 224 29.00 -8.15 12.05
N LEU A 225 27.89 -7.48 11.72
CA LEU A 225 27.82 -6.43 10.72
C LEU A 225 27.90 -5.08 11.43
N ARG A 226 28.82 -4.20 11.01
CA ARG A 226 29.08 -2.91 11.66
C ARG A 226 28.88 -1.76 10.70
N THR A 227 27.95 -0.88 11.00
CA THR A 227 27.77 0.38 10.26
C THR A 227 28.34 1.53 11.08
N GLU A 228 29.20 2.33 10.46
CA GLU A 228 29.79 3.54 11.07
C GLU A 228 28.97 4.76 10.64
N ILE A 229 28.31 5.43 11.60
CA ILE A 229 27.31 6.49 11.37
C ILE A 229 27.68 7.86 12.01
N GLY A 230 28.95 8.12 12.36
CA GLY A 230 29.38 9.32 13.11
C GLY A 230 30.39 10.25 12.42
N PRO A 231 30.47 11.58 12.77
CA PRO A 231 31.09 12.73 12.05
C PRO A 231 32.54 12.59 11.58
N SER A 232 33.29 11.63 12.12
CA SER A 232 34.71 11.42 11.86
C SER A 232 35.16 11.11 10.42
N GLN A 233 34.26 10.65 9.53
CA GLN A 233 34.58 10.26 8.16
C GLN A 233 33.76 11.07 7.15
N LYS A 234 34.28 11.27 5.93
CA LYS A 234 33.57 11.97 4.84
C LYS A 234 32.40 11.17 4.25
N ALA A 235 32.40 9.85 4.45
CA ALA A 235 31.41 8.92 3.93
C ALA A 235 30.98 7.95 5.03
N TYR A 236 29.78 7.38 4.89
CA TYR A 236 29.37 6.24 5.71
C TYR A 236 30.21 5.00 5.35
N ALA A 237 30.41 4.11 6.32
CA ALA A 237 31.21 2.90 6.12
C ALA A 237 30.53 1.66 6.72
N LEU A 238 30.76 0.52 6.08
CA LEU A 238 30.29 -0.78 6.54
C LEU A 238 31.49 -1.74 6.71
N LYS A 239 31.54 -2.46 7.82
CA LYS A 239 32.55 -3.48 8.10
C LYS A 239 31.89 -4.79 8.54
N ALA A 240 32.34 -5.91 7.99
CA ALA A 240 31.90 -7.24 8.38
C ALA A 240 33.12 -8.14 8.67
N PRO A 241 33.79 -8.00 9.84
CA PRO A 241 35.12 -8.59 10.10
C PRO A 241 35.22 -10.11 9.90
N LEU A 242 34.10 -10.82 10.05
CA LEU A 242 33.98 -12.26 9.85
C LEU A 242 32.79 -12.64 8.94
N GLY A 243 32.23 -11.64 8.24
CA GLY A 243 31.06 -11.80 7.39
C GLY A 243 31.42 -12.01 5.90
N PRO A 244 30.40 -12.06 5.03
CA PRO A 244 30.61 -12.08 3.59
C PRO A 244 31.22 -10.76 3.11
N ARG A 245 31.74 -10.77 1.88
CA ARG A 245 32.19 -9.55 1.19
C ARG A 245 30.99 -8.84 0.60
N PHE A 246 30.89 -7.54 0.82
CA PHE A 246 29.85 -6.68 0.27
C PHE A 246 30.40 -5.85 -0.89
N SER A 247 29.55 -5.55 -1.86
CA SER A 247 29.78 -4.46 -2.80
C SER A 247 29.40 -3.16 -2.09
N HIS A 248 30.28 -2.16 -2.12
CA HIS A 248 30.11 -0.90 -1.40
C HIS A 248 29.94 0.27 -2.39
N GLN A 249 29.07 1.21 -2.04
CA GLN A 249 28.99 2.51 -2.67
C GLN A 249 29.44 3.58 -1.67
N GLN A 250 30.20 4.57 -2.15
CA GLN A 250 30.58 5.69 -1.30
C GLN A 250 29.40 6.67 -1.21
N LEU A 251 28.74 6.69 -0.05
CA LEU A 251 27.69 7.65 0.24
C LEU A 251 28.28 8.83 1.00
N ARG A 252 28.22 10.02 0.40
CA ARG A 252 28.64 11.26 1.04
C ARG A 252 27.70 11.58 2.19
N ARG A 253 28.26 12.07 3.28
CA ARG A 253 27.50 12.49 4.45
C ARG A 253 26.98 13.91 4.31
N THR A 254 25.80 14.14 4.85
CA THR A 254 25.15 15.44 4.92
C THR A 254 24.71 15.70 6.36
N ALA A 255 24.37 16.95 6.67
CA ALA A 255 23.80 17.30 7.96
C ALA A 255 22.33 16.91 8.03
N GLY A 256 21.85 16.54 9.21
CA GLY A 256 20.44 16.34 9.49
C GLY A 256 20.11 14.90 9.87
N TRP A 257 18.83 14.56 9.77
CA TRP A 257 18.34 13.22 10.06
C TRP A 257 18.54 12.28 8.88
N HIS A 258 19.02 11.08 9.20
CA HIS A 258 19.32 10.02 8.27
C HIS A 258 18.71 8.70 8.75
N ASP A 259 18.33 7.86 7.81
CA ASP A 259 17.66 6.59 8.11
C ASP A 259 18.57 5.42 7.73
N LEU A 260 19.12 4.74 8.75
CA LEU A 260 19.88 3.50 8.57
C LEU A 260 18.92 2.32 8.47
N ARG A 261 18.94 1.61 7.34
CA ARG A 261 18.21 0.37 7.15
C ARG A 261 19.15 -0.79 6.88
N VAL A 262 18.97 -1.89 7.60
CA VAL A 262 19.62 -3.18 7.33
C VAL A 262 18.55 -4.21 7.05
N GLN A 263 18.47 -4.66 5.80
CA GLN A 263 17.61 -5.74 5.36
C GLN A 263 18.45 -7.00 5.14
N PHE A 264 17.94 -8.15 5.56
CA PHE A 264 18.62 -9.42 5.39
C PHE A 264 17.62 -10.56 5.25
N ASP A 265 17.94 -11.54 4.43
CA ASP A 265 17.18 -12.78 4.30
C ASP A 265 18.10 -13.97 4.01
N SER A 266 17.56 -15.06 3.47
CA SER A 266 18.34 -16.25 3.12
C SER A 266 19.28 -16.07 1.93
N LEU A 267 19.06 -15.05 1.10
CA LEU A 267 19.76 -14.81 -0.16
C LEU A 267 20.79 -13.69 -0.01
N ASP A 268 20.39 -12.55 0.52
CA ASP A 268 21.23 -11.35 0.56
C ASP A 268 21.14 -10.54 1.86
N THR A 269 22.02 -9.56 1.95
CA THR A 269 21.97 -8.52 2.97
C THR A 269 22.27 -7.19 2.31
N MET A 270 21.41 -6.22 2.58
CA MET A 270 21.47 -4.87 2.04
C MET A 270 21.47 -3.85 3.18
N VAL A 271 22.36 -2.87 3.09
CA VAL A 271 22.48 -1.75 4.02
C VAL A 271 22.23 -0.47 3.24
N LEU A 272 21.31 0.34 3.71
CA LEU A 272 20.90 1.59 3.08
C LEU A 272 21.02 2.75 4.07
N ILE A 273 21.31 3.93 3.53
CA ILE A 273 21.18 5.22 4.21
C ILE A 273 20.29 6.08 3.31
N ASP A 274 19.14 6.53 3.82
CA ASP A 274 18.14 7.30 3.06
C ASP A 274 17.78 6.61 1.72
N ASP A 275 17.65 5.29 1.79
CA ASP A 275 17.38 4.39 0.65
C ASP A 275 18.43 4.36 -0.47
N ALA A 276 19.51 5.13 -0.32
CA ALA A 276 20.71 4.90 -1.11
C ALA A 276 21.42 3.64 -0.59
N VAL A 277 21.73 2.71 -1.50
CA VAL A 277 22.43 1.46 -1.16
C VAL A 277 23.86 1.81 -0.73
N LEU A 278 24.15 1.68 0.56
CA LEU A 278 25.51 1.79 1.09
C LEU A 278 26.31 0.53 0.73
N ALA A 279 25.67 -0.63 0.88
CA ALA A 279 26.27 -1.91 0.58
C ALA A 279 25.22 -2.99 0.30
N ALA A 280 25.56 -3.93 -0.58
CA ALA A 280 24.76 -5.12 -0.86
C ALA A 280 25.67 -6.32 -1.09
N GLY A 281 25.27 -7.50 -0.63
CA GLY A 281 26.08 -8.70 -0.75
C GLY A 281 25.35 -9.96 -0.29
N PRO A 282 26.04 -11.11 -0.27
CA PRO A 282 25.47 -12.37 0.21
C PRO A 282 24.91 -12.26 1.63
N ALA A 283 23.90 -13.07 1.93
CA ALA A 283 23.27 -13.09 3.26
C ALA A 283 24.27 -13.26 4.41
N MET A 284 24.07 -12.49 5.48
CA MET A 284 24.64 -12.79 6.78
C MET A 284 24.06 -14.13 7.27
N LYS A 285 24.89 -15.18 7.30
CA LYS A 285 24.47 -16.49 7.83
C LYS A 285 24.05 -16.34 9.30
N GLY A 286 23.02 -17.09 9.70
CA GLY A 286 22.58 -17.19 11.10
C GLY A 286 21.26 -16.49 11.38
N VAL A 287 21.03 -16.18 12.66
CA VAL A 287 19.87 -15.44 13.15
C VAL A 287 20.32 -14.15 13.82
N LEU A 288 19.68 -13.02 13.52
CA LEU A 288 19.91 -11.77 14.24
C LEU A 288 19.49 -11.96 15.69
N LYS A 289 20.45 -11.79 16.61
CA LYS A 289 20.27 -12.01 18.05
C LYS A 289 20.23 -10.71 18.83
N SER A 290 20.98 -9.70 18.42
CA SER A 290 20.98 -8.40 19.11
C SER A 290 21.48 -7.26 18.23
N ILE A 291 21.14 -6.05 18.66
CA ILE A 291 21.62 -4.79 18.11
C ILE A 291 22.38 -4.06 19.22
N ARG A 292 23.53 -3.49 18.89
CA ARG A 292 24.33 -2.71 19.83
C ARG A 292 24.77 -1.39 19.23
N ILE A 293 24.55 -0.29 19.94
CA ILE A 293 24.98 1.05 19.55
C ILE A 293 26.06 1.48 20.53
N SER A 294 27.21 1.89 20.01
CA SER A 294 28.32 2.32 20.86
C SER A 294 29.24 3.32 20.17
N PRO A 295 29.92 4.18 20.95
CA PRO A 295 31.03 4.93 20.42
C PRO A 295 32.19 3.99 20.10
N GLN A 296 32.99 4.31 19.09
CA GLN A 296 34.28 3.69 18.89
C GLN A 296 35.21 4.06 20.06
N LYS A 297 36.12 3.15 20.43
CA LYS A 297 37.01 3.27 21.62
C LYS A 297 37.82 4.59 21.75
N LYS A 298 37.87 5.44 20.71
CA LYS A 298 38.59 6.73 20.70
C LYS A 298 37.65 7.93 20.51
N ALA A 299 36.35 7.78 20.79
CA ALA A 299 35.42 8.90 20.72
C ALA A 299 35.75 9.98 21.75
N ALA A 300 35.49 11.23 21.40
CA ALA A 300 35.60 12.34 22.33
C ALA A 300 34.65 12.13 23.53
N THR A 301 35.02 12.60 24.71
CA THR A 301 34.27 12.39 25.97
C THR A 301 32.92 13.08 26.00
N ASP A 302 32.70 14.08 25.15
CA ASP A 302 31.48 14.87 24.97
C ASP A 302 30.70 14.48 23.70
N ALA A 303 31.15 13.45 23.00
CA ALA A 303 30.50 12.94 21.81
C ALA A 303 29.07 12.48 22.12
N GLN A 304 28.12 12.95 21.31
CA GLN A 304 26.70 12.60 21.44
C GLN A 304 26.17 12.00 20.14
N LEU A 305 25.22 11.07 20.27
CA LEU A 305 24.40 10.56 19.17
C LEU A 305 22.94 10.77 19.54
N ARG A 306 22.14 11.27 18.59
CA ARG A 306 20.68 11.25 18.71
C ARG A 306 20.17 10.16 17.79
N ILE A 307 19.32 9.30 18.33
CA ILE A 307 18.61 8.28 17.57
C ILE A 307 17.10 8.42 17.77
N ASP A 308 16.35 8.00 16.77
CA ASP A 308 14.90 8.03 16.77
C ASP A 308 14.34 6.82 15.99
N ASP A 309 13.03 6.56 16.12
CA ASP A 309 12.26 5.58 15.33
C ASP A 309 12.92 4.19 15.15
N LEU A 310 13.43 3.57 16.22
CA LEU A 310 14.02 2.23 16.12
C LEU A 310 12.92 1.20 15.79
N ARG A 311 13.05 0.54 14.64
CA ARG A 311 12.12 -0.51 14.20
C ARG A 311 12.85 -1.79 13.91
N ILE A 312 12.27 -2.90 14.37
CA ILE A 312 12.73 -4.25 14.04
C ILE A 312 11.56 -5.02 13.47
N THR A 313 11.73 -5.52 12.26
CA THR A 313 10.70 -6.21 11.51
C THR A 313 11.22 -7.58 11.10
N ARG A 314 10.44 -8.62 11.33
CA ARG A 314 10.73 -9.99 10.86
C ARG A 314 9.97 -10.25 9.58
N PHE A 315 10.63 -10.87 8.60
CA PHE A 315 9.96 -11.38 7.41
C PHE A 315 9.29 -12.71 7.72
N VAL A 316 8.04 -12.82 7.29
CA VAL A 316 7.20 -14.02 7.47
C VAL A 316 6.60 -14.41 6.12
N ALA A 317 6.26 -15.69 5.95
CA ALA A 317 5.51 -16.11 4.78
C ALA A 317 4.20 -15.32 4.70
N SER A 318 3.94 -14.73 3.53
CA SER A 318 2.65 -14.11 3.24
C SER A 318 1.56 -15.16 3.39
N GLN A 319 0.66 -14.95 4.33
CA GLN A 319 -0.59 -15.71 4.40
C GLN A 319 -1.68 -14.83 3.81
N GLN A 320 -2.45 -15.38 2.86
CA GLN A 320 -3.69 -14.76 2.46
C GLN A 320 -4.66 -14.87 3.64
N THR A 321 -5.07 -13.72 4.17
CA THR A 321 -6.15 -13.70 5.15
C THR A 321 -7.47 -13.63 4.40
N GLU A 322 -8.29 -14.66 4.56
CA GLU A 322 -9.64 -14.69 3.99
C GLU A 322 -10.51 -13.60 4.61
N LEU A 323 -11.09 -12.73 3.78
CA LEU A 323 -12.07 -11.73 4.21
C LEU A 323 -13.43 -12.42 4.40
N ARG A 324 -13.61 -13.14 5.51
CA ARG A 324 -14.90 -13.76 5.81
C ARG A 324 -15.93 -12.69 6.19
N ALA A 325 -17.19 -12.92 5.83
CA ALA A 325 -18.30 -12.21 6.45
C ALA A 325 -18.31 -12.55 7.94
N LYS A 326 -17.80 -11.66 8.79
CA LYS A 326 -17.73 -11.86 10.24
C LYS A 326 -18.77 -10.96 10.91
N THR A 327 -19.54 -11.54 11.82
CA THR A 327 -20.48 -10.81 12.70
C THR A 327 -19.76 -10.10 13.86
N GLN A 328 -18.47 -10.38 14.04
CA GLN A 328 -17.60 -9.85 15.10
C GLN A 328 -16.28 -9.37 14.50
N ASP A 329 -15.59 -8.49 15.22
CA ASP A 329 -14.22 -8.13 14.88
C ASP A 329 -13.28 -9.30 15.23
N VAL A 330 -12.15 -9.39 14.54
CA VAL A 330 -11.16 -10.46 14.71
C VAL A 330 -9.76 -9.86 14.81
N LEU A 331 -8.99 -10.23 15.83
CA LEU A 331 -7.54 -10.04 15.84
C LEU A 331 -6.88 -11.31 15.31
N ILE A 332 -5.91 -11.16 14.43
CA ILE A 332 -5.15 -12.26 13.87
C ILE A 332 -3.76 -12.21 14.46
N MET A 333 -3.43 -13.21 15.26
CA MET A 333 -2.15 -13.30 15.96
C MET A 333 -1.01 -13.62 14.97
N ALA A 334 0.23 -13.31 15.35
CA ALA A 334 1.45 -13.64 14.60
C ALA A 334 1.55 -15.16 14.30
N THR A 335 1.03 -15.98 15.22
CA THR A 335 0.92 -17.44 15.12
C THR A 335 -0.10 -17.91 14.09
N GLY A 336 -1.08 -17.06 13.74
CA GLY A 336 -2.23 -17.40 12.91
C GLY A 336 -3.53 -17.65 13.70
N ASP A 337 -3.47 -17.64 15.04
CA ASP A 337 -4.67 -17.77 15.88
C ASP A 337 -5.60 -16.56 15.73
N GLU A 338 -6.90 -16.78 15.90
CA GLU A 338 -7.92 -15.72 15.80
C GLU A 338 -8.54 -15.44 17.18
N ILE A 339 -8.58 -14.16 17.59
CA ILE A 339 -9.31 -13.69 18.77
C ILE A 339 -10.55 -12.92 18.31
N PHE A 340 -11.72 -13.30 18.81
CA PHE A 340 -13.01 -12.72 18.41
C PHE A 340 -13.56 -11.76 19.48
N GLY A 341 -14.09 -10.61 19.05
CA GLY A 341 -14.66 -9.62 19.96
C GLY A 341 -15.11 -8.33 19.27
N SER A 342 -15.01 -7.22 19.98
CA SER A 342 -15.20 -5.87 19.45
C SER A 342 -13.96 -5.04 19.69
N ILE A 343 -13.39 -4.45 18.65
CA ILE A 343 -12.23 -3.56 18.76
C ILE A 343 -12.70 -2.24 19.35
N VAL A 344 -12.12 -1.89 20.50
CA VAL A 344 -12.44 -0.68 21.25
C VAL A 344 -11.44 0.42 20.94
N GLN A 345 -10.16 0.07 20.80
CA GLN A 345 -9.10 1.03 20.57
C GLN A 345 -7.99 0.41 19.73
N VAL A 346 -7.45 1.21 18.80
CA VAL A 346 -6.24 0.88 18.04
C VAL A 346 -5.30 2.08 18.17
N ASN A 347 -4.04 1.83 18.51
CA ASN A 347 -3.00 2.86 18.49
C ASN A 347 -1.74 2.31 17.81
N ALA A 348 -0.65 3.08 17.84
CA ALA A 348 0.61 2.70 17.20
C ALA A 348 1.26 1.43 17.79
N THR A 349 1.00 1.11 19.06
CA THR A 349 1.71 0.05 19.81
C THR A 349 0.85 -1.18 20.09
N GLN A 350 -0.47 -1.04 20.24
CA GLN A 350 -1.38 -2.12 20.61
C GLN A 350 -2.82 -1.95 20.09
N VAL A 351 -3.57 -3.04 20.20
CA VAL A 351 -5.01 -3.10 19.94
C VAL A 351 -5.73 -3.57 21.19
N ARG A 352 -6.74 -2.81 21.63
CA ARG A 352 -7.65 -3.21 22.72
C ARG A 352 -8.92 -3.81 22.14
N MET A 353 -9.21 -5.06 22.52
CA MET A 353 -10.42 -5.77 22.14
C MET A 353 -11.25 -6.11 23.38
N GLN A 354 -12.56 -5.89 23.29
CA GLN A 354 -13.55 -6.36 24.28
C GLN A 354 -14.14 -7.68 23.80
N GLY A 355 -13.86 -8.76 24.55
CA GLY A 355 -14.45 -10.08 24.34
C GLY A 355 -15.50 -10.42 25.41
N LYS A 356 -16.02 -11.65 25.34
CA LYS A 356 -16.96 -12.22 26.34
C LYS A 356 -16.34 -12.31 27.76
N PHE A 357 -15.02 -12.43 27.84
CA PHE A 357 -14.27 -12.65 29.09
C PHE A 357 -13.57 -11.39 29.62
N GLY A 358 -13.86 -10.21 29.06
CA GLY A 358 -13.23 -8.95 29.44
C GLY A 358 -12.48 -8.27 28.30
N ALA A 359 -11.77 -7.19 28.62
CA ALA A 359 -10.91 -6.47 27.69
C ALA A 359 -9.50 -7.07 27.69
N VAL A 360 -8.90 -7.16 26.51
CA VAL A 360 -7.52 -7.60 26.29
C VAL A 360 -6.78 -6.56 25.46
N ASP A 361 -5.57 -6.22 25.89
CA ASP A 361 -4.62 -5.41 25.13
C ASP A 361 -3.61 -6.33 24.48
N VAL A 362 -3.56 -6.33 23.14
CA VAL A 362 -2.62 -7.14 22.37
C VAL A 362 -1.64 -6.22 21.63
N PRO A 363 -0.32 -6.34 21.88
CA PRO A 363 0.66 -5.51 21.20
C PRO A 363 0.74 -5.88 19.72
N TRP A 364 1.05 -4.89 18.86
CA TRP A 364 1.22 -5.15 17.43
C TRP A 364 2.30 -6.18 17.12
N SER A 365 3.29 -6.37 18.00
CA SER A 365 4.31 -7.41 17.88
C SER A 365 3.78 -8.83 17.91
N GLU A 366 2.58 -9.02 18.44
CA GLU A 366 1.89 -10.30 18.50
C GLU A 366 0.77 -10.41 17.45
N LEU A 367 0.54 -9.39 16.64
CA LEU A 367 -0.54 -9.34 15.65
C LEU A 367 0.01 -9.37 14.22
N ARG A 368 -0.67 -10.08 13.32
CA ARG A 368 -0.55 -9.85 11.87
C ARG A 368 -1.45 -8.71 11.42
N GLY A 369 -2.60 -8.59 12.05
CA GLY A 369 -3.62 -7.65 11.67
C GLY A 369 -4.91 -7.83 12.45
N LEU A 370 -5.92 -7.09 12.00
CA LEU A 370 -7.28 -7.18 12.49
C LEU A 370 -8.25 -7.08 11.30
N LEU A 371 -9.38 -7.74 11.47
CA LEU A 371 -10.55 -7.66 10.60
C LEU A 371 -11.68 -7.03 11.38
N ARG A 372 -12.42 -6.13 10.73
CA ARG A 372 -13.65 -5.57 11.27
C ARG A 372 -14.82 -6.44 10.84
N ARG A 373 -15.85 -6.49 11.70
CA ARG A 373 -17.16 -7.02 11.31
C ARG A 373 -17.67 -6.29 10.07
N GLU A 374 -18.41 -6.99 9.23
CA GLU A 374 -18.98 -6.41 8.01
C GLU A 374 -19.90 -5.23 8.38
N ALA A 375 -19.67 -4.10 7.74
CA ALA A 375 -20.49 -2.91 7.87
C ALA A 375 -21.05 -2.54 6.50
N GLU A 376 -22.22 -1.91 6.48
CA GLU A 376 -22.85 -1.36 5.28
C GLU A 376 -22.81 0.17 5.36
N PRO A 377 -21.64 0.79 5.13
CA PRO A 377 -21.54 2.24 5.11
C PRO A 377 -22.40 2.82 3.99
N THR A 378 -22.76 4.09 4.13
CA THR A 378 -23.47 4.81 3.07
C THR A 378 -22.47 5.41 2.08
N PHE A 379 -22.82 5.40 0.79
CA PHE A 379 -21.95 5.88 -0.29
C PHE A 379 -22.62 7.05 -1.00
N PRO A 380 -22.25 8.31 -0.67
CA PRO A 380 -22.78 9.44 -1.40
C PRO A 380 -22.33 9.38 -2.87
N PRO A 381 -23.18 9.79 -3.82
CA PRO A 381 -22.75 9.97 -5.19
C PRO A 381 -21.69 11.06 -5.27
N MET A 382 -20.71 10.85 -6.14
CA MET A 382 -19.63 11.80 -6.39
C MET A 382 -19.76 12.35 -7.80
N SER A 383 -19.50 13.65 -7.97
CA SER A 383 -19.45 14.30 -9.28
C SER A 383 -18.03 14.70 -9.62
N GLY A 384 -17.59 14.43 -10.84
CA GLY A 384 -16.28 14.88 -11.33
C GLY A 384 -15.72 14.02 -12.45
N ALA A 385 -14.40 14.07 -12.63
CA ALA A 385 -13.70 13.16 -13.53
C ALA A 385 -13.33 11.89 -12.77
N ALA A 386 -14.14 10.84 -12.90
CA ALA A 386 -13.86 9.54 -12.30
C ALA A 386 -12.53 9.00 -12.81
N ALA A 387 -11.66 8.59 -11.89
CA ALA A 387 -10.32 8.11 -12.21
C ALA A 387 -9.85 7.06 -11.20
N ARG A 388 -8.96 6.17 -11.63
CA ARG A 388 -8.20 5.29 -10.75
C ARG A 388 -6.86 5.94 -10.44
N ILE A 389 -6.59 6.22 -9.18
CA ILE A 389 -5.31 6.73 -8.70
C ILE A 389 -4.49 5.56 -8.17
N GLN A 390 -3.28 5.38 -8.70
CA GLN A 390 -2.26 4.52 -8.10
C GLN A 390 -1.45 5.33 -7.10
N ILE A 391 -1.42 4.86 -5.86
CA ILE A 391 -0.65 5.45 -4.76
C ILE A 391 0.77 4.90 -4.84
N ARG A 392 1.74 5.78 -4.65
CA ARG A 392 3.14 5.40 -4.53
C ARG A 392 3.32 4.56 -3.27
N ALA A 393 3.88 3.35 -3.42
CA ALA A 393 4.10 2.46 -2.31
C ALA A 393 4.96 3.12 -1.23
N ALA A 394 4.48 3.05 0.01
CA ALA A 394 5.13 3.57 1.20
C ALA A 394 6.35 2.75 1.64
N SER A 395 6.36 1.47 1.28
CA SER A 395 7.29 0.49 1.80
C SER A 395 8.32 0.13 0.75
N ALA A 396 9.57 0.00 1.18
CA ALA A 396 10.65 -0.54 0.37
C ALA A 396 10.57 -2.07 0.18
N ILE A 397 9.53 -2.73 0.71
CA ILE A 397 9.30 -4.17 0.47
C ILE A 397 9.17 -4.38 -1.04
N PRO A 398 10.14 -5.07 -1.66
CA PRO A 398 10.05 -5.41 -3.07
C PRO A 398 8.79 -6.24 -3.26
N GLN A 399 7.97 -5.91 -4.28
CA GLN A 399 6.75 -6.65 -4.65
C GLN A 399 5.48 -6.40 -3.81
N ALA A 400 5.44 -5.33 -2.99
CA ALA A 400 4.16 -4.92 -2.43
C ALA A 400 3.14 -4.68 -3.58
N PRO A 401 1.90 -5.20 -3.47
CA PRO A 401 0.90 -4.97 -4.49
C PRO A 401 0.62 -3.48 -4.62
N SER A 402 0.37 -3.03 -5.85
CA SER A 402 0.05 -1.63 -6.09
C SER A 402 -1.24 -1.24 -5.39
N GLU A 403 -1.20 -0.11 -4.70
CA GLU A 403 -2.33 0.47 -3.98
C GLU A 403 -3.09 1.40 -4.93
N PHE A 404 -4.39 1.19 -5.07
CA PHE A 404 -5.24 2.01 -5.94
C PHE A 404 -6.50 2.48 -5.24
N LEU A 405 -6.99 3.65 -5.65
CA LEU A 405 -8.28 4.22 -5.25
C LEU A 405 -9.07 4.68 -6.47
N THR A 406 -10.38 4.47 -6.44
CA THR A 406 -11.33 4.96 -7.44
C THR A 406 -11.99 6.22 -6.91
N VAL A 407 -11.66 7.36 -7.52
CA VAL A 407 -12.03 8.69 -7.01
C VAL A 407 -12.70 9.51 -8.10
N ALA A 408 -13.40 10.57 -7.73
CA ALA A 408 -13.75 11.67 -8.61
C ALA A 408 -12.71 12.80 -8.46
N LEU A 409 -11.94 13.08 -9.50
CA LEU A 409 -11.03 14.23 -9.52
C LEU A 409 -11.84 15.52 -9.60
N GLU A 410 -11.52 16.47 -8.71
CA GLU A 410 -12.17 17.77 -8.65
C GLU A 410 -11.30 18.88 -9.25
N SER A 411 -10.02 18.89 -8.91
CA SER A 411 -9.07 19.91 -9.35
C SER A 411 -7.63 19.40 -9.23
N ALA A 412 -6.72 20.04 -9.94
CA ALA A 412 -5.29 19.76 -9.89
C ALA A 412 -4.47 21.03 -10.09
N THR A 413 -3.36 21.12 -9.37
CA THR A 413 -2.33 22.15 -9.54
C THR A 413 -0.99 21.46 -9.86
N ALA A 414 0.08 22.25 -10.00
CA ALA A 414 1.43 21.70 -10.18
C ALA A 414 1.91 20.87 -8.97
N ASP A 415 1.37 21.12 -7.77
CA ASP A 415 1.87 20.54 -6.52
C ASP A 415 1.01 19.39 -6.00
N GLU A 416 -0.26 19.34 -6.37
CA GLU A 416 -1.26 18.49 -5.72
C GLU A 416 -2.50 18.23 -6.58
N VAL A 417 -3.30 17.27 -6.12
CA VAL A 417 -4.58 16.87 -6.70
C VAL A 417 -5.63 16.84 -5.60
N THR A 418 -6.78 17.47 -5.86
CA THR A 418 -7.97 17.37 -5.01
C THR A 418 -8.96 16.42 -5.65
N TRP A 419 -9.47 15.49 -4.86
CA TRP A 419 -10.39 14.46 -5.31
C TRP A 419 -11.35 14.06 -4.19
N THR A 420 -12.44 13.40 -4.53
CA THR A 420 -13.40 12.83 -3.57
C THR A 420 -13.53 11.34 -3.79
N HIS A 421 -13.59 10.57 -2.71
CA HIS A 421 -13.79 9.11 -2.70
C HIS A 421 -15.08 8.76 -1.95
N PRO A 422 -15.83 7.71 -2.34
CA PRO A 422 -17.13 7.43 -1.74
C PRO A 422 -17.03 7.12 -0.25
N LEU A 423 -15.91 6.51 0.17
CA LEU A 423 -15.64 6.12 1.56
C LEU A 423 -14.78 7.11 2.33
N LEU A 424 -13.85 7.81 1.65
CA LEU A 424 -12.86 8.63 2.33
C LEU A 424 -13.23 10.12 2.32
N GLY A 425 -14.34 10.47 1.65
CA GLY A 425 -14.72 11.84 1.42
C GLY A 425 -13.70 12.59 0.55
N ARG A 426 -13.66 13.90 0.73
CA ARG A 426 -12.81 14.81 -0.02
C ARG A 426 -11.40 14.83 0.53
N GLN A 427 -10.42 14.64 -0.35
CA GLN A 427 -9.00 14.60 -0.02
C GLN A 427 -8.20 15.50 -0.96
N ARG A 428 -7.08 16.00 -0.45
CA ARG A 428 -6.13 16.84 -1.20
C ARG A 428 -4.74 16.29 -0.97
N TRP A 429 -4.13 15.73 -2.00
CA TRP A 429 -2.85 15.02 -1.89
C TRP A 429 -1.77 15.65 -2.76
N PRO A 430 -0.53 15.75 -2.26
CA PRO A 430 0.58 16.22 -3.07
C PRO A 430 0.94 15.19 -4.15
N TRP A 431 1.38 15.65 -5.32
CA TRP A 431 1.72 14.78 -6.45
C TRP A 431 2.74 13.70 -6.08
N LYS A 432 3.68 13.98 -5.17
CA LYS A 432 4.68 13.00 -4.69
C LYS A 432 4.06 11.68 -4.21
N ARG A 433 2.81 11.68 -3.72
CA ARG A 433 2.08 10.47 -3.30
C ARG A 433 1.42 9.72 -4.45
N ILE A 434 1.12 10.40 -5.55
CA ILE A 434 0.45 9.81 -6.70
C ILE A 434 1.51 9.29 -7.66
N GLN A 435 1.45 8.00 -7.97
CA GLN A 435 2.30 7.37 -8.98
C GLN A 435 1.66 7.51 -10.36
N LYS A 436 0.35 7.27 -10.46
CA LYS A 436 -0.37 7.23 -11.73
C LYS A 436 -1.84 7.60 -11.53
N ILE A 437 -2.43 8.25 -12.53
CA ILE A 437 -3.87 8.50 -12.64
C ILE A 437 -4.36 7.90 -13.96
N GLU A 438 -5.43 7.13 -13.92
CA GLU A 438 -6.10 6.55 -15.09
C GLU A 438 -7.52 7.11 -15.17
N PRO A 439 -7.77 8.12 -16.01
CA PRO A 439 -9.11 8.66 -16.21
C PRO A 439 -10.06 7.56 -16.74
N ILE A 440 -11.26 7.49 -16.17
CA ILE A 440 -12.30 6.52 -16.55
C ILE A 440 -13.38 7.23 -17.38
N PHE A 441 -14.08 8.21 -16.78
CA PHE A 441 -15.11 9.02 -17.43
C PHE A 441 -15.32 10.35 -16.69
N VAL A 442 -16.16 11.23 -17.23
CA VAL A 442 -16.58 12.48 -16.56
C VAL A 442 -18.09 12.44 -16.35
N GLY A 443 -18.54 12.66 -15.12
CA GLY A 443 -19.95 12.56 -14.76
C GLY A 443 -20.16 12.32 -13.27
N GLN A 444 -21.20 11.56 -12.93
CA GLN A 444 -21.51 11.13 -11.58
C GLN A 444 -21.20 9.66 -11.40
N TYR A 445 -20.57 9.31 -10.27
CA TYR A 445 -20.26 7.96 -9.84
C TYR A 445 -20.90 7.69 -8.48
N GLN A 446 -21.69 6.63 -8.37
CA GLN A 446 -22.31 6.21 -7.11
C GLN A 446 -21.95 4.75 -6.84
N LEU A 447 -21.12 4.51 -5.82
CA LEU A 447 -20.83 3.16 -5.36
C LEU A 447 -22.09 2.58 -4.72
N LEU A 448 -22.53 1.41 -5.16
CA LEU A 448 -23.73 0.75 -4.65
C LEU A 448 -23.39 -0.45 -3.77
N PHE A 449 -22.33 -1.18 -4.14
CA PHE A 449 -21.84 -2.32 -3.39
C PHE A 449 -20.30 -2.34 -3.40
N PRO A 450 -19.65 -2.04 -2.27
CA PRO A 450 -18.19 -2.02 -2.19
C PRO A 450 -17.61 -3.42 -2.06
N GLY A 451 -18.34 -4.35 -1.44
CA GLY A 451 -17.81 -5.64 -1.02
C GLY A 451 -17.37 -6.54 -2.18
N ILE A 452 -16.78 -7.66 -1.80
CA ILE A 452 -16.47 -8.77 -2.71
C ILE A 452 -17.47 -9.89 -2.43
N ARG A 453 -18.01 -10.48 -3.48
CA ARG A 453 -18.84 -11.69 -3.42
C ARG A 453 -18.22 -12.75 -4.30
N HIS A 454 -18.08 -13.94 -3.75
CA HIS A 454 -17.78 -15.15 -4.49
C HIS A 454 -19.12 -15.74 -4.93
N LEU A 455 -19.39 -15.71 -6.24
CA LEU A 455 -20.52 -16.41 -6.85
C LEU A 455 -20.01 -17.76 -7.37
N GLY A 456 -20.78 -18.83 -7.14
CA GLY A 456 -20.42 -20.20 -7.49
C GLY A 456 -20.85 -21.18 -6.40
N ASP A 457 -20.36 -22.41 -6.48
CA ASP A 457 -20.68 -23.50 -5.56
C ASP A 457 -19.44 -24.21 -4.96
N GLU A 458 -18.23 -23.99 -5.52
CA GLU A 458 -17.02 -24.62 -5.02
C GLU A 458 -16.28 -23.77 -3.99
N LEU A 459 -15.50 -24.41 -3.11
CA LEU A 459 -14.52 -23.72 -2.27
C LEU A 459 -13.31 -23.32 -3.13
N ARG A 460 -12.98 -22.02 -3.17
CA ARG A 460 -11.85 -21.48 -3.94
C ARG A 460 -10.82 -20.82 -3.03
N PRO A 461 -9.81 -21.55 -2.50
CA PRO A 461 -8.81 -20.99 -1.58
C PRO A 461 -8.04 -19.79 -2.15
N GLN A 462 -7.92 -19.70 -3.47
CA GLN A 462 -7.26 -18.60 -4.17
C GLN A 462 -8.12 -17.32 -4.29
N PHE A 463 -9.41 -17.39 -3.97
CA PHE A 463 -10.28 -16.22 -3.91
C PHE A 463 -10.07 -15.46 -2.60
N ARG A 464 -10.30 -14.14 -2.64
CA ARG A 464 -10.29 -13.25 -1.47
C ARG A 464 -11.44 -13.60 -0.51
N ARG A 465 -12.55 -14.09 -1.04
CA ARG A 465 -13.56 -14.84 -0.30
C ARG A 465 -13.59 -16.26 -0.81
N SER A 466 -13.11 -17.22 -0.03
CA SER A 466 -12.94 -18.59 -0.51
C SER A 466 -14.24 -19.38 -0.55
N HIS A 467 -15.21 -19.00 0.28
CA HIS A 467 -16.52 -19.65 0.35
C HIS A 467 -17.54 -18.90 -0.51
N PRO A 468 -18.38 -19.63 -1.28
CA PRO A 468 -19.42 -19.03 -2.08
C PRO A 468 -20.42 -18.30 -1.20
N SER A 469 -20.85 -17.12 -1.67
CA SER A 469 -21.76 -16.22 -0.96
C SER A 469 -23.24 -16.48 -1.30
N GLY A 470 -23.52 -17.44 -2.19
CA GLY A 470 -24.85 -17.74 -2.71
C GLY A 470 -25.28 -16.85 -3.88
N ASP A 471 -26.34 -17.29 -4.57
CA ASP A 471 -26.97 -16.63 -5.72
C ASP A 471 -28.48 -16.41 -5.40
N PRO A 472 -29.09 -15.25 -5.73
CA PRO A 472 -28.55 -14.11 -6.46
C PRO A 472 -27.87 -13.04 -5.61
N LEU A 473 -26.94 -12.29 -6.24
CA LEU A 473 -26.44 -11.03 -5.71
C LEU A 473 -27.37 -9.88 -6.09
N SER A 474 -28.06 -9.31 -5.10
CA SER A 474 -28.96 -8.17 -5.28
C SER A 474 -28.43 -6.89 -4.64
N VAL A 475 -28.52 -5.78 -5.36
CA VAL A 475 -28.13 -4.45 -4.87
C VAL A 475 -29.25 -3.46 -5.17
N ASP A 476 -29.82 -2.86 -4.13
CA ASP A 476 -30.87 -1.85 -4.24
C ASP A 476 -30.26 -0.44 -4.31
N PHE A 477 -30.86 0.44 -5.11
CA PHE A 477 -30.49 1.86 -5.18
C PHE A 477 -31.71 2.73 -5.48
N SER A 478 -31.59 4.04 -5.28
CA SER A 478 -32.70 4.97 -5.53
C SER A 478 -32.30 6.09 -6.47
N LEU A 479 -33.24 6.53 -7.30
CA LEU A 479 -33.11 7.67 -8.19
C LEU A 479 -34.17 8.72 -7.87
N ASP A 480 -33.75 9.97 -7.66
CA ASP A 480 -34.68 11.09 -7.45
C ASP A 480 -35.37 11.48 -8.76
N GLU A 481 -34.65 11.37 -9.88
CA GLU A 481 -35.14 11.60 -11.24
C GLU A 481 -34.47 10.63 -12.22
N LEU A 482 -35.09 10.46 -13.40
CA LEU A 482 -34.47 9.66 -14.47
C LEU A 482 -33.33 10.45 -15.12
N PRO A 483 -32.12 9.88 -15.24
CA PRO A 483 -31.02 10.55 -15.91
C PRO A 483 -31.34 10.84 -17.38
N THR A 484 -30.99 12.04 -17.84
CA THR A 484 -31.09 12.42 -19.26
C THR A 484 -29.86 12.04 -20.06
N ALA A 485 -28.79 11.65 -19.37
CA ALA A 485 -27.51 11.29 -19.95
C ALA A 485 -27.28 9.77 -19.93
N PRO A 486 -26.30 9.24 -20.68
CA PRO A 486 -25.99 7.82 -20.69
C PRO A 486 -25.69 7.27 -19.29
N VAL A 487 -26.37 6.18 -18.93
CA VAL A 487 -26.24 5.52 -17.63
C VAL A 487 -25.59 4.15 -17.82
N TYR A 488 -24.72 3.77 -16.90
CA TYR A 488 -24.04 2.48 -16.89
C TYR A 488 -24.07 1.86 -15.50
N VAL A 489 -24.14 0.54 -15.43
CA VAL A 489 -23.65 -0.21 -14.27
C VAL A 489 -22.19 -0.54 -14.55
N SER A 490 -21.30 -0.21 -13.62
CA SER A 490 -19.94 -0.74 -13.62
C SER A 490 -19.73 -1.71 -12.47
N LEU A 491 -18.92 -2.73 -12.68
CA LEU A 491 -18.55 -3.72 -11.67
C LEU A 491 -17.21 -4.34 -12.03
N SER A 492 -16.52 -4.90 -11.03
CA SER A 492 -15.26 -5.61 -11.22
C SER A 492 -15.48 -7.11 -11.11
N VAL A 493 -15.03 -7.88 -12.11
CA VAL A 493 -15.07 -9.34 -12.13
C VAL A 493 -13.66 -9.92 -12.09
N ALA A 494 -13.48 -11.02 -11.37
CA ALA A 494 -12.29 -11.86 -11.49
C ALA A 494 -12.69 -13.33 -11.59
N GLN A 495 -11.83 -14.12 -12.21
CA GLN A 495 -11.98 -15.57 -12.34
C GLN A 495 -13.25 -16.04 -13.06
N LEU A 496 -14.01 -15.13 -13.70
CA LEU A 496 -15.16 -15.44 -14.55
C LEU A 496 -14.72 -16.14 -15.84
N GLU A 497 -15.41 -17.22 -16.25
CA GLU A 497 -15.10 -17.90 -17.49
C GLU A 497 -15.53 -17.05 -18.71
N PRO A 498 -14.63 -16.79 -19.68
CA PRO A 498 -14.94 -15.89 -20.78
C PRO A 498 -15.76 -16.55 -21.90
N SER A 499 -16.72 -15.81 -22.47
CA SER A 499 -17.47 -16.23 -23.65
C SER A 499 -17.57 -15.16 -24.75
N GLY A 500 -16.79 -14.09 -24.60
CA GLY A 500 -16.72 -12.99 -25.56
C GLY A 500 -16.35 -13.40 -26.99
N PRO A 501 -16.51 -12.48 -27.94
CA PRO A 501 -16.32 -12.74 -29.37
C PRO A 501 -14.87 -13.11 -29.72
N GLU A 502 -13.89 -12.65 -28.94
CA GLU A 502 -12.48 -12.95 -29.16
C GLU A 502 -11.96 -14.06 -28.23
N THR A 503 -12.84 -14.73 -27.47
CA THR A 503 -12.45 -15.88 -26.67
C THR A 503 -11.91 -16.99 -27.57
N PRO A 504 -10.70 -17.51 -27.32
CA PRO A 504 -10.11 -18.57 -28.14
C PRO A 504 -11.01 -19.82 -28.21
N PRO A 505 -11.19 -20.43 -29.40
CA PRO A 505 -11.96 -21.67 -29.52
C PRO A 505 -11.29 -22.82 -28.75
N GLY A 506 -12.08 -23.81 -28.33
CA GLY A 506 -11.60 -24.98 -27.58
C GLY A 506 -11.36 -24.72 -26.09
N ARG A 507 -11.71 -23.53 -25.57
CA ARG A 507 -11.81 -23.30 -24.13
C ARG A 507 -12.88 -24.22 -23.52
N PRO A 508 -12.64 -24.81 -22.34
CA PRO A 508 -13.68 -25.52 -21.61
C PRO A 508 -14.94 -24.65 -21.45
N PHE A 509 -16.11 -25.27 -21.51
CA PHE A 509 -17.42 -24.63 -21.30
C PHE A 509 -17.84 -23.53 -22.29
N LEU A 510 -17.01 -23.15 -23.27
CA LEU A 510 -17.33 -22.04 -24.18
C LEU A 510 -18.64 -22.25 -24.95
N ASP A 511 -18.87 -23.46 -25.48
CA ASP A 511 -20.10 -23.78 -26.21
C ASP A 511 -21.33 -23.75 -25.31
N GLU A 512 -21.16 -24.14 -24.05
CA GLU A 512 -22.20 -24.14 -23.02
C GLU A 512 -22.57 -22.73 -22.57
N LEU A 513 -21.55 -21.88 -22.33
CA LEU A 513 -21.71 -20.46 -22.04
C LEU A 513 -22.41 -19.73 -23.18
N ARG A 514 -22.05 -20.01 -24.44
CA ARG A 514 -22.72 -19.43 -25.62
C ARG A 514 -24.14 -19.96 -25.84
N ALA A 515 -24.44 -21.15 -25.34
CA ALA A 515 -25.81 -21.69 -25.30
C ALA A 515 -26.64 -21.13 -24.12
N GLY A 516 -26.03 -20.32 -23.25
CA GLY A 516 -26.69 -19.62 -22.16
C GLY A 516 -26.68 -20.35 -20.81
N HIS A 517 -25.93 -21.44 -20.70
CA HIS A 517 -25.74 -22.21 -19.47
C HIS A 517 -24.43 -21.82 -18.79
N LEU A 518 -24.26 -22.14 -17.50
CA LEU A 518 -23.07 -21.75 -16.70
C LEU A 518 -22.80 -20.24 -16.65
N GLY A 519 -23.71 -19.42 -17.18
CA GLY A 519 -23.50 -17.98 -17.38
C GLY A 519 -23.89 -17.16 -16.17
N THR A 520 -23.20 -16.03 -15.99
CA THR A 520 -23.52 -15.03 -14.97
C THR A 520 -24.20 -13.83 -15.64
N TYR A 521 -25.45 -13.54 -15.28
CA TYR A 521 -26.31 -12.58 -15.96
C TYR A 521 -26.63 -11.38 -15.09
N LEU A 522 -26.62 -10.19 -15.69
CA LEU A 522 -27.04 -8.94 -15.06
C LEU A 522 -28.47 -8.58 -15.46
N SER A 523 -29.30 -8.19 -14.51
CA SER A 523 -30.60 -7.57 -14.77
C SER A 523 -30.83 -6.34 -13.90
N ILE A 524 -31.70 -5.44 -14.37
CA ILE A 524 -32.09 -4.21 -13.67
C ILE A 524 -33.60 -4.14 -13.66
N ASN A 525 -34.20 -4.13 -12.47
CA ASN A 525 -35.66 -4.21 -12.29
C ASN A 525 -36.30 -5.37 -13.08
N GLY A 526 -35.62 -6.51 -13.15
CA GLY A 526 -36.05 -7.67 -13.92
C GLY A 526 -35.83 -7.58 -15.44
N HIS A 527 -35.35 -6.45 -15.97
CA HIS A 527 -34.97 -6.32 -17.37
C HIS A 527 -33.55 -6.86 -17.59
N PRO A 528 -33.35 -7.92 -18.39
CA PRO A 528 -32.02 -8.47 -18.66
C PRO A 528 -31.11 -7.47 -19.38
N GLN A 529 -29.85 -7.40 -18.96
CA GLN A 529 -28.78 -6.58 -19.58
C GLN A 529 -27.71 -7.42 -20.30
N GLY A 530 -27.87 -8.75 -20.27
CA GLY A 530 -26.99 -9.72 -20.92
C GLY A 530 -26.08 -10.49 -19.97
N SER A 531 -25.25 -11.36 -20.53
CA SER A 531 -24.25 -12.14 -19.81
C SER A 531 -22.99 -11.29 -19.54
N LEU A 532 -22.42 -11.44 -18.35
CA LEU A 532 -21.11 -10.87 -18.01
C LEU A 532 -19.99 -11.62 -18.72
N ASN A 533 -20.13 -12.93 -18.91
CA ASN A 533 -19.13 -13.79 -19.56
C ASN A 533 -18.85 -13.33 -21.00
N GLU A 534 -19.88 -12.85 -21.72
CA GLU A 534 -19.76 -12.34 -23.10
C GLU A 534 -18.98 -11.02 -23.21
N ARG A 535 -18.73 -10.35 -22.08
CA ARG A 535 -18.03 -9.06 -22.01
C ARG A 535 -16.52 -9.20 -21.83
N ILE A 536 -16.03 -10.41 -21.55
CA ILE A 536 -14.61 -10.70 -21.36
C ILE A 536 -14.13 -11.75 -22.35
N ASN A 537 -12.87 -11.61 -22.78
CA ASN A 537 -12.22 -12.53 -23.70
C ASN A 537 -11.22 -13.45 -22.99
N PHE A 538 -10.81 -13.09 -21.76
CA PHE A 538 -9.84 -13.80 -20.96
C PHE A 538 -10.26 -13.82 -19.49
N ARG A 539 -9.96 -14.92 -18.80
CA ARG A 539 -10.12 -15.05 -17.35
C ARG A 539 -9.03 -14.23 -16.66
N THR A 540 -9.41 -13.39 -15.71
CA THR A 540 -8.49 -12.54 -14.93
C THR A 540 -8.28 -13.04 -13.52
N ASP A 541 -7.12 -12.74 -12.94
CA ASP A 541 -6.80 -13.08 -11.54
C ASP A 541 -7.49 -12.15 -10.55
N VAL A 542 -7.73 -12.63 -9.33
CA VAL A 542 -8.38 -11.85 -8.25
C VAL A 542 -7.61 -10.59 -7.85
N ASP A 543 -6.30 -10.54 -8.10
CA ASP A 543 -5.44 -9.37 -7.88
C ASP A 543 -5.52 -8.34 -9.03
N LYS A 544 -6.10 -8.72 -10.16
CA LYS A 544 -6.24 -7.89 -11.37
C LYS A 544 -7.63 -8.08 -12.00
N PRO A 545 -8.71 -7.80 -11.25
CA PRO A 545 -10.06 -7.97 -11.77
C PRO A 545 -10.28 -7.06 -12.99
N ASP A 546 -11.07 -7.55 -13.94
CA ASP A 546 -11.53 -6.78 -15.08
C ASP A 546 -12.72 -5.91 -14.69
N ARG A 547 -12.67 -4.63 -15.07
CA ARG A 547 -13.79 -3.71 -14.85
C ARG A 547 -14.73 -3.75 -16.05
N LEU A 548 -15.94 -4.26 -15.83
CA LEU A 548 -17.03 -4.24 -16.80
C LEU A 548 -17.84 -2.97 -16.66
N ARG A 549 -18.33 -2.47 -17.79
CA ARG A 549 -19.20 -1.30 -17.87
C ARG A 549 -20.32 -1.57 -18.85
N ILE A 550 -21.54 -1.63 -18.33
CA ILE A 550 -22.71 -2.14 -19.04
C ILE A 550 -23.73 -1.01 -19.15
N PRO A 551 -24.13 -0.58 -20.37
CA PRO A 551 -25.10 0.49 -20.54
C PRO A 551 -26.47 0.06 -20.02
N ILE A 552 -27.15 0.98 -19.36
CA ILE A 552 -28.52 0.79 -18.85
C ILE A 552 -29.48 1.55 -19.75
N PRO A 553 -30.42 0.88 -20.44
CA PRO A 553 -31.49 1.56 -21.13
C PRO A 553 -32.36 2.32 -20.12
N ILE A 554 -32.66 3.60 -20.37
CA ILE A 554 -33.50 4.41 -19.47
C ILE A 554 -34.84 3.74 -19.16
N LYS A 555 -35.42 3.00 -20.12
CA LYS A 555 -36.66 2.23 -19.93
C LYS A 555 -36.58 1.11 -18.88
N ALA A 556 -35.38 0.70 -18.47
CA ALA A 556 -35.16 -0.29 -17.41
C ALA A 556 -35.08 0.37 -16.02
N LEU A 557 -35.01 1.69 -15.95
CA LEU A 557 -34.94 2.47 -14.71
C LEU A 557 -36.31 3.07 -14.38
N GLN A 558 -36.51 3.34 -13.10
CA GLN A 558 -37.68 4.07 -12.59
C GLN A 558 -37.27 5.11 -11.55
N VAL A 559 -38.11 6.12 -11.35
CA VAL A 559 -37.96 7.04 -10.20
C VAL A 559 -38.23 6.27 -8.91
N GLY A 560 -37.46 6.56 -7.86
CA GLY A 560 -37.50 5.84 -6.59
C GLY A 560 -36.61 4.60 -6.61
N LYS A 561 -37.08 3.51 -6.00
CA LYS A 561 -36.29 2.30 -5.76
C LYS A 561 -36.07 1.51 -7.05
N ASN A 562 -34.82 1.14 -7.29
CA ASN A 562 -34.37 0.26 -8.37
C ASN A 562 -33.56 -0.90 -7.75
N ARG A 563 -33.42 -1.99 -8.51
CA ARG A 563 -32.62 -3.16 -8.11
C ARG A 563 -31.75 -3.63 -9.26
N ILE A 564 -30.46 -3.83 -8.96
CA ILE A 564 -29.54 -4.62 -9.76
C ILE A 564 -29.56 -6.06 -9.22
N GLU A 565 -29.69 -7.04 -10.09
CA GLU A 565 -29.57 -8.45 -9.74
C GLU A 565 -28.54 -9.12 -10.66
N ILE A 566 -27.58 -9.82 -10.07
CA ILE A 566 -26.63 -10.69 -10.76
C ILE A 566 -27.00 -12.13 -10.37
N ARG A 567 -27.29 -12.94 -11.39
CA ARG A 567 -27.77 -14.31 -11.22
C ARG A 567 -26.94 -15.29 -12.03
N GLN A 568 -26.64 -16.46 -11.48
CA GLN A 568 -25.97 -17.54 -12.19
C GLN A 568 -26.96 -18.55 -12.73
N HIS A 569 -26.66 -19.07 -13.92
CA HIS A 569 -27.36 -20.20 -14.50
C HIS A 569 -26.47 -21.43 -14.33
N PRO A 570 -27.01 -22.58 -13.92
CA PRO A 570 -26.19 -23.77 -13.72
C PRO A 570 -25.70 -24.34 -15.06
N SER A 571 -24.80 -25.31 -14.98
CA SER A 571 -24.43 -26.15 -16.10
C SER A 571 -25.65 -26.84 -16.72
N MET A 572 -25.60 -27.08 -18.03
CA MET A 572 -26.53 -27.96 -18.74
C MET A 572 -26.43 -29.40 -18.25
N ARG A 573 -25.25 -29.81 -17.74
CA ARG A 573 -24.96 -31.19 -17.33
C ARG A 573 -25.33 -31.47 -15.89
N ASP A 574 -25.24 -30.45 -15.03
CA ASP A 574 -25.54 -30.55 -13.61
C ASP A 574 -26.20 -29.24 -13.12
N ALA A 575 -27.37 -29.37 -12.52
CA ALA A 575 -28.14 -28.24 -12.00
C ALA A 575 -27.53 -27.63 -10.73
N THR A 576 -26.54 -28.28 -10.11
CA THR A 576 -25.83 -27.76 -8.94
C THR A 576 -24.47 -27.14 -9.26
N ASP A 577 -23.98 -27.27 -10.49
CA ASP A 577 -22.67 -26.79 -10.93
C ASP A 577 -22.78 -25.36 -11.50
N PHE A 578 -22.02 -24.42 -10.93
CA PHE A 578 -22.01 -23.01 -11.31
C PHE A 578 -20.58 -22.52 -11.60
N ASP A 579 -20.45 -21.47 -12.41
CA ASP A 579 -19.14 -20.82 -12.61
C ASP A 579 -18.67 -20.15 -11.31
N ASP A 580 -17.43 -20.35 -10.90
CA ASP A 580 -16.86 -19.64 -9.75
C ASP A 580 -16.19 -18.34 -10.18
N CYS A 581 -16.72 -17.22 -9.69
CA CYS A 581 -16.15 -15.90 -9.94
C CYS A 581 -16.25 -14.97 -8.72
N GLU A 582 -15.42 -13.92 -8.71
CA GLU A 582 -15.58 -12.80 -7.78
C GLU A 582 -16.23 -11.60 -8.47
N VAL A 583 -17.27 -11.05 -7.85
CA VAL A 583 -17.87 -9.78 -8.23
C VAL A 583 -17.67 -8.75 -7.13
N SER A 584 -17.26 -7.53 -7.48
CA SER A 584 -17.07 -6.43 -6.53
C SER A 584 -17.30 -5.05 -7.16
N HIS A 585 -17.28 -4.00 -6.33
CA HIS A 585 -17.34 -2.59 -6.78
C HIS A 585 -18.51 -2.30 -7.74
N ILE A 586 -19.73 -2.75 -7.40
CA ILE A 586 -20.90 -2.45 -8.22
C ILE A 586 -21.24 -0.97 -8.01
N ALA A 587 -21.32 -0.22 -9.09
CA ALA A 587 -21.58 1.21 -9.08
C ALA A 587 -22.49 1.64 -10.24
N LEU A 588 -23.22 2.74 -10.01
CA LEU A 588 -23.97 3.45 -11.04
C LEU A 588 -23.12 4.61 -11.56
N GLU A 589 -23.03 4.72 -12.87
CA GLU A 589 -22.29 5.78 -13.55
C GLU A 589 -23.22 6.53 -14.49
N ILE A 590 -23.30 7.85 -14.32
CA ILE A 590 -24.08 8.72 -15.19
C ILE A 590 -23.08 9.64 -15.89
N GLU A 591 -22.85 9.43 -17.17
CA GLU A 591 -21.94 10.29 -17.93
C GLU A 591 -22.50 11.69 -18.05
N ARG A 592 -21.61 12.68 -18.09
CA ARG A 592 -22.02 14.01 -18.52
C ARG A 592 -22.23 14.01 -20.04
N PRO A 593 -23.28 14.67 -20.57
CA PRO A 593 -23.39 14.91 -22.00
C PRO A 593 -22.11 15.55 -22.54
N ALA A 594 -21.63 15.10 -23.70
CA ALA A 594 -20.52 15.76 -24.36
C ALA A 594 -20.91 17.23 -24.60
N ALA A 595 -20.07 18.17 -24.15
CA ALA A 595 -20.28 19.57 -24.46
C ALA A 595 -20.28 19.72 -25.99
N THR A 596 -21.43 20.08 -26.56
CA THR A 596 -21.51 20.51 -27.95
C THR A 596 -20.77 21.84 -28.04
N HIS A 597 -19.51 21.77 -28.44
CA HIS A 597 -18.65 22.91 -28.71
C HIS A 597 -18.94 23.53 -30.07
#